data_AF-A0A835TDF4-F1
#
_entry.id   AF-A0A835TDF4-F1
#
_cell.length_a   1.000
_cell.length_b   1.000
_cell.length_c   1.000
_cell.angle_alpha   90.00
_cell.angle_beta   90.00
_cell.angle_gamma   90.00
#
_symmetry.space_group_name_H-M   'P 1'
#
loop_
_entity.id
_entity.type
_entity.pdbx_description
1 polymer ?
#
loop_
_entity_poly.entity_id
_entity_poly.type
_entity_poly.pdbx_seq_one_letter_code
_entity_poly.pdbx_strand_id
1 'polypeptide(L)'
;MKGQKSRGRGLHMLYDGGQLGLLKFPVTRQRPSYEVLYYHLGLSRVAEFVQLGLLDASRTITMKDLYDSGCVTSNIKYGVLLYGKARLAVPLDLQVTACDADTRAAVEAAGGRVTRVYYTAEGLGAVMHPEKYTSRRLPLPLPAPRWHPRYDKKFDAIGQIPPAVQTVAAAPGTLPEAAAAAQASGRVASASA
;
A
#
# COMPACT_ATOMS: atom_id res chain seq x y z
N MET A 1 3.64 49.98 -42.28
CA MET A 1 2.66 49.02 -42.86
C MET A 1 1.43 48.95 -41.96
N LYS A 2 0.22 49.07 -42.52
CA LYS A 2 -1.06 49.12 -41.78
C LYS A 2 -1.68 47.71 -41.75
N GLY A 3 -2.14 47.23 -40.60
CA GLY A 3 -2.80 45.93 -40.50
C GLY A 3 -3.44 45.70 -39.13
N GLN A 4 -4.10 44.56 -38.94
CA GLN A 4 -4.64 44.17 -37.63
C GLN A 4 -3.51 43.98 -36.60
N LYS A 5 -2.42 43.32 -37.00
CA LYS A 5 -1.20 43.14 -36.19
C LYS A 5 -0.55 44.46 -35.74
N SER A 6 -0.65 45.52 -36.54
CA SER A 6 -0.08 46.83 -36.20
C SER A 6 -1.00 47.72 -35.35
N ARG A 7 -2.27 47.35 -35.21
CA ARG A 7 -3.30 48.13 -34.48
C ARG A 7 -3.59 47.56 -33.07
N GLY A 8 -2.66 46.79 -32.52
CA GLY A 8 -2.73 46.26 -31.15
C GLY A 8 -3.67 45.06 -30.95
N ARG A 9 -4.63 44.82 -31.84
CA ARG A 9 -5.52 43.65 -31.76
C ARG A 9 -4.91 42.47 -32.53
N GLY A 10 -4.14 41.63 -31.85
CA GLY A 10 -3.58 40.39 -32.43
C GLY A 10 -4.65 39.40 -32.87
N LEU A 11 -4.25 38.42 -33.69
CA LEU A 11 -5.09 37.27 -34.05
C LEU A 11 -4.91 36.20 -32.95
N HIS A 12 -5.94 35.38 -32.71
CA HIS A 12 -5.80 34.25 -31.78
C HIS A 12 -4.71 33.29 -32.30
N MET A 13 -3.91 32.70 -31.39
CA MET A 13 -2.74 31.89 -31.75
C MET A 13 -3.09 30.68 -32.63
N LEU A 14 -4.35 30.23 -32.62
CA LEU A 14 -4.84 29.11 -33.42
C LEU A 14 -5.81 29.57 -34.53
N TYR A 15 -5.78 30.85 -34.89
CA TYR A 15 -6.59 31.40 -35.99
C TYR A 15 -5.88 31.23 -37.33
N ASP A 16 -6.49 30.44 -38.21
CA ASP A 16 -5.89 30.02 -39.49
C ASP A 16 -6.43 30.82 -40.70
N GLY A 17 -6.65 32.12 -40.51
CA GLY A 17 -7.04 33.01 -41.62
C GLY A 17 -8.45 32.82 -42.18
N GLY A 18 -9.28 31.95 -41.59
CA GLY A 18 -10.63 31.62 -42.07
C GLY A 18 -10.81 30.17 -42.55
N GLN A 19 -9.72 29.40 -42.63
CA GLN A 19 -9.76 27.95 -42.83
C GLN A 19 -10.27 27.22 -41.56
N LEU A 20 -10.75 25.97 -41.72
CA LEU A 20 -11.11 25.13 -40.57
C LEU A 20 -9.87 24.96 -39.67
N GLY A 21 -9.94 25.52 -38.46
CA GLY A 21 -8.81 25.51 -37.54
C GLY A 21 -8.37 24.09 -37.17
N LEU A 22 -7.06 23.90 -37.02
CA LEU A 22 -6.39 22.62 -36.77
C LEU A 22 -6.96 21.82 -35.57
N LEU A 23 -7.64 22.47 -34.61
CA LEU A 23 -8.25 21.79 -33.46
C LEU A 23 -9.68 21.29 -33.69
N LYS A 24 -10.26 21.53 -34.88
CA LYS A 24 -11.66 21.21 -35.17
C LYS A 24 -11.81 19.85 -35.88
N PHE A 25 -10.96 18.89 -35.54
CA PHE A 25 -11.14 17.49 -35.89
C PHE A 25 -12.14 16.82 -34.94
N PRO A 26 -12.88 15.79 -35.40
CA PRO A 26 -13.72 15.01 -34.50
C PRO A 26 -12.85 14.36 -33.39
N VAL A 27 -13.35 14.37 -32.16
CA VAL A 27 -12.64 13.76 -31.02
C VAL A 27 -12.68 12.25 -31.18
N THR A 28 -11.58 11.63 -31.64
CA THR A 28 -11.51 10.18 -31.89
C THR A 28 -11.52 9.35 -30.60
N ARG A 29 -10.95 9.87 -29.50
CA ARG A 29 -10.82 9.15 -28.24
C ARG A 29 -11.53 9.87 -27.10
N GLN A 30 -12.57 9.26 -26.57
CA GLN A 30 -13.17 9.68 -25.31
C GLN A 30 -12.25 9.25 -24.15
N ARG A 31 -11.97 10.16 -23.21
CA ARG A 31 -11.23 9.80 -21.99
C ARG A 31 -12.19 9.00 -21.07
N PRO A 32 -11.79 7.84 -20.54
CA PRO A 32 -12.63 7.11 -19.60
C PRO A 32 -12.86 7.95 -18.35
N SER A 33 -14.08 7.93 -17.81
CA SER A 33 -14.45 8.77 -16.66
C SER A 33 -13.75 8.35 -15.36
N TYR A 34 -13.26 7.10 -15.27
CA TYR A 34 -12.54 6.58 -14.12
C TYR A 34 -11.40 5.67 -14.61
N GLU A 35 -10.15 6.07 -14.36
CA GLU A 35 -8.98 5.22 -14.61
C GLU A 35 -8.24 5.05 -13.29
N VAL A 36 -8.09 3.79 -12.86
CA VAL A 36 -7.36 3.46 -11.64
C VAL A 36 -5.89 3.34 -12.02
N LEU A 37 -5.13 4.39 -11.72
CA LEU A 37 -3.71 4.45 -12.02
C LEU A 37 -2.90 3.92 -10.84
N TYR A 38 -2.45 2.67 -10.95
CA TYR A 38 -1.53 2.10 -9.96
C TYR A 38 -0.12 2.65 -10.13
N TYR A 39 0.63 2.71 -9.02
CA TYR A 39 2.06 2.93 -9.10
C TYR A 39 2.73 1.64 -9.56
N HIS A 40 3.43 1.69 -10.69
CA HIS A 40 4.13 0.54 -11.24
C HIS A 40 5.46 0.35 -10.50
N LEU A 41 5.61 -0.79 -9.82
CA LEU A 41 6.83 -1.16 -9.11
C LEU A 41 7.46 -2.43 -9.70
N GLY A 42 8.71 -2.34 -10.14
CA GLY A 42 9.45 -3.47 -10.70
C GLY A 42 10.04 -4.36 -9.59
N LEU A 43 9.97 -5.68 -9.77
CA LEU A 43 10.59 -6.65 -8.85
C LEU A 43 12.08 -6.43 -8.62
N SER A 44 12.83 -6.04 -9.67
CA SER A 44 14.27 -5.79 -9.56
C SER A 44 14.59 -4.73 -8.51
N ARG A 45 13.79 -3.66 -8.47
CA ARG A 45 13.97 -2.59 -7.48
C ARG A 45 13.70 -3.07 -6.06
N VAL A 46 12.69 -3.92 -5.86
CA VAL A 46 12.44 -4.51 -4.54
C VAL A 46 13.62 -5.39 -4.11
N ALA A 47 14.15 -6.20 -5.03
CA ALA A 47 15.32 -7.05 -4.76
C ALA A 47 16.57 -6.23 -4.39
N GLU A 48 16.82 -5.13 -5.09
CA GLU A 48 17.92 -4.20 -4.77
C GLU A 48 17.78 -3.61 -3.36
N PHE A 49 16.58 -3.19 -2.97
CA PHE A 49 16.33 -2.61 -1.64
C PHE A 49 16.49 -3.63 -0.50
N VAL A 50 16.17 -4.90 -0.76
CA VAL A 50 16.43 -6.00 0.17
C VAL A 50 17.93 -6.27 0.29
N GLN A 51 18.68 -6.24 -0.82
CA GLN A 51 20.15 -6.40 -0.80
C GLN A 51 20.86 -5.28 -0.05
N LEU A 52 20.34 -4.05 -0.18
CA LEU A 52 20.84 -2.89 0.57
C LEU A 52 20.46 -2.92 2.05
N GLY A 53 19.57 -3.83 2.48
CA GLY A 53 19.08 -3.91 3.85
C GLY A 53 18.10 -2.80 4.24
N LEU A 54 17.55 -2.07 3.25
CA LEU A 54 16.52 -1.04 3.48
C LEU A 54 15.14 -1.66 3.69
N LEU A 55 14.91 -2.84 3.10
CA LEU A 55 13.70 -3.63 3.29
C LEU A 55 14.04 -4.93 4.03
N ASP A 56 13.30 -5.18 5.10
CA ASP A 56 13.41 -6.41 5.88
C ASP A 56 12.55 -7.51 5.25
N ALA A 57 13.21 -8.54 4.71
CA ALA A 57 12.56 -9.69 4.08
C ALA A 57 12.02 -10.72 5.09
N SER A 58 12.32 -10.58 6.38
CA SER A 58 11.80 -11.48 7.42
C SER A 58 10.32 -11.25 7.75
N ARG A 59 9.80 -10.07 7.41
CA ARG A 59 8.42 -9.65 7.65
C ARG A 59 7.65 -9.56 6.34
N THR A 60 6.34 -9.59 6.43
CA THR A 60 5.47 -9.30 5.28
C THR A 60 5.64 -7.84 4.86
N ILE A 61 6.16 -7.60 3.66
CA ILE A 61 6.39 -6.27 3.13
C ILE A 61 5.04 -5.69 2.68
N THR A 62 4.59 -4.67 3.39
CA THR A 62 3.34 -3.96 3.08
C THR A 62 3.60 -2.75 2.19
N MET A 63 2.54 -2.17 1.63
CA MET A 63 2.65 -0.94 0.85
C MET A 63 3.18 0.24 1.68
N LYS A 64 2.98 0.23 3.01
CA LYS A 64 3.55 1.23 3.91
C LYS A 64 5.07 1.09 3.99
N ASP A 65 5.57 -0.14 4.17
CA ASP A 65 7.01 -0.39 4.23
C ASP A 65 7.71 -0.03 2.90
N LEU A 66 7.04 -0.25 1.76
CA LEU A 66 7.53 0.19 0.45
C LEU A 66 7.61 1.71 0.30
N TYR A 67 6.73 2.44 0.97
CA TYR A 67 6.73 3.90 0.97
C TYR A 67 7.79 4.45 1.95
N ASP A 68 7.82 3.92 3.18
CA ASP A 68 8.75 4.34 4.23
C ASP A 68 10.21 4.05 3.86
N SER A 69 10.47 2.93 3.17
CA SER A 69 11.81 2.60 2.64
C SER A 69 12.24 3.47 1.46
N GLY A 70 11.33 4.24 0.84
CA GLY A 70 11.60 5.02 -0.37
C GLY A 70 11.64 4.19 -1.65
N CYS A 71 11.28 2.90 -1.60
CA CYS A 71 11.14 2.05 -2.79
C CYS A 71 10.07 2.64 -3.73
N VAL A 72 8.99 3.16 -3.15
CA VAL A 72 7.98 3.97 -3.85
C VAL A 72 8.14 5.43 -3.43
N THR A 73 8.59 6.27 -4.37
CA THR A 73 8.87 7.68 -4.08
C THR A 73 7.64 8.58 -4.23
N SER A 74 6.71 8.21 -5.11
CA SER A 74 5.53 9.03 -5.40
C SER A 74 4.36 8.70 -4.46
N ASN A 75 3.47 9.66 -4.25
CA ASN A 75 2.28 9.43 -3.44
C ASN A 75 1.35 8.38 -4.10
N ILE A 76 1.02 7.33 -3.36
CA ILE A 76 0.22 6.20 -3.81
C ILE A 76 -1.26 6.56 -3.69
N LYS A 77 -1.91 6.85 -4.82
CA LYS A 77 -3.34 7.19 -4.85
C LYS A 77 -4.27 5.98 -4.77
N TYR A 78 -3.98 4.95 -5.58
CA TYR A 78 -4.86 3.80 -5.75
C TYR A 78 -4.23 2.46 -5.35
N GLY A 79 -2.92 2.45 -5.10
CA GLY A 79 -2.15 1.25 -4.77
C GLY A 79 -0.95 1.05 -5.67
N VAL A 80 -0.31 -0.11 -5.49
CA VAL A 80 0.91 -0.51 -6.22
C VAL A 80 0.59 -1.72 -7.11
N LEU A 81 0.98 -1.64 -8.37
CA LEU A 81 1.03 -2.77 -9.30
C LEU A 81 2.47 -3.26 -9.38
N LEU A 82 2.67 -4.53 -9.03
CA LEU A 82 3.97 -5.16 -9.04
C LEU A 82 4.18 -5.92 -10.35
N TYR A 83 5.29 -5.65 -11.03
CA TYR A 83 5.57 -6.18 -12.37
C TYR A 83 7.02 -6.63 -12.56
N GLY A 84 7.27 -7.36 -13.65
CA GLY A 84 8.58 -7.81 -14.07
C GLY A 84 8.99 -9.19 -13.55
N LYS A 85 10.17 -9.65 -13.97
CA LYS A 85 10.82 -10.90 -13.54
C LYS A 85 12.22 -10.55 -13.05
N ALA A 86 12.56 -10.92 -11.83
CA ALA A 86 13.88 -10.71 -11.26
C ALA A 86 14.31 -11.96 -10.47
N ARG A 87 15.62 -12.19 -10.38
CA ARG A 87 16.16 -13.25 -9.55
C ARG A 87 16.14 -12.79 -8.09
N LEU A 88 15.33 -13.43 -7.27
CA LEU A 88 15.27 -13.17 -5.84
C LEU A 88 16.28 -14.07 -5.12
N ALA A 89 17.13 -13.47 -4.29
CA ALA A 89 18.08 -14.19 -3.45
C ALA A 89 17.44 -14.68 -2.14
N VAL A 90 16.37 -13.99 -1.70
CA VAL A 90 15.66 -14.24 -0.45
C VAL A 90 14.17 -14.41 -0.79
N PRO A 91 13.44 -15.34 -0.15
CA PRO A 91 11.98 -15.43 -0.30
C PRO A 91 11.31 -14.15 0.21
N LEU A 92 10.34 -13.62 -0.53
CA LEU A 92 9.66 -12.37 -0.19
C LEU A 92 8.16 -12.60 -0.03
N ASP A 93 7.62 -12.13 1.10
CA ASP A 93 6.18 -12.06 1.33
C ASP A 93 5.69 -10.62 1.08
N LEU A 94 4.95 -10.42 -0.02
CA LEU A 94 4.54 -9.11 -0.50
C LEU A 94 3.03 -8.92 -0.37
N GLN A 95 2.62 -7.80 0.22
CA GLN A 95 1.23 -7.33 0.22
C GLN A 95 1.09 -6.08 -0.65
N VAL A 96 0.53 -6.26 -1.84
CA VAL A 96 0.36 -5.21 -2.86
C VAL A 96 -1.05 -5.23 -3.42
N THR A 97 -1.47 -4.16 -4.10
CA THR A 97 -2.84 -4.06 -4.62
C THR A 97 -3.05 -4.94 -5.84
N ALA A 98 -2.10 -4.93 -6.77
CA ALA A 98 -2.14 -5.72 -7.98
C ALA A 98 -0.75 -6.31 -8.27
N CYS A 99 -0.74 -7.44 -8.97
CA CYS A 99 0.48 -8.10 -9.40
C CYS A 99 0.21 -8.82 -10.73
N ASP A 100 1.16 -8.76 -11.65
CA ASP A 100 1.09 -9.52 -12.89
C ASP A 100 1.24 -11.03 -12.62
N ALA A 101 0.57 -11.88 -13.42
CA ALA A 101 0.59 -13.32 -13.22
C ALA A 101 2.01 -13.91 -13.32
N ASP A 102 2.77 -13.44 -14.32
CA ASP A 102 4.17 -13.77 -14.56
C ASP A 102 5.07 -13.44 -13.37
N THR A 103 4.81 -12.29 -12.77
CA THR A 103 5.56 -11.76 -11.62
C THR A 103 5.24 -12.56 -10.36
N ARG A 104 3.97 -12.88 -10.14
CA ARG A 104 3.54 -13.76 -9.04
C ARG A 104 4.21 -15.13 -9.14
N ALA A 105 4.23 -15.73 -10.33
CA ALA A 105 4.88 -17.02 -10.56
C ALA A 105 6.39 -16.97 -10.25
N ALA A 106 7.07 -15.87 -10.61
CA ALA A 106 8.49 -15.69 -10.29
C ALA A 106 8.76 -15.57 -8.77
N VAL A 107 7.87 -14.91 -8.01
CA VAL A 107 7.99 -14.81 -6.55
C VAL A 107 7.71 -16.15 -5.87
N GLU A 108 6.67 -16.87 -6.31
CA GLU A 108 6.33 -18.19 -5.78
C GLU A 108 7.42 -19.22 -6.10
N ALA A 109 8.05 -19.14 -7.28
CA ALA A 109 9.20 -19.97 -7.65
C ALA A 109 10.44 -19.72 -6.76
N ALA A 110 10.58 -18.51 -6.23
CA ALA A 110 11.62 -18.17 -5.25
C ALA A 110 11.24 -18.57 -3.80
N GLY A 111 10.06 -19.16 -3.59
CA GLY A 111 9.57 -19.57 -2.28
C GLY A 111 8.92 -18.46 -1.45
N GLY A 112 8.58 -17.32 -2.07
CA GLY A 112 7.82 -16.24 -1.44
C GLY A 112 6.31 -16.31 -1.71
N ARG A 113 5.55 -15.36 -1.15
CA ARG A 113 4.09 -15.25 -1.34
C ARG A 113 3.66 -13.84 -1.72
N VAL A 114 2.78 -13.72 -2.72
CA VAL A 114 2.13 -12.44 -3.06
C VAL A 114 0.66 -12.46 -2.69
N THR A 115 0.24 -11.52 -1.85
CA THR A 115 -1.18 -11.33 -1.46
C THR A 115 -1.70 -10.04 -2.07
N ARG A 116 -2.79 -10.13 -2.85
CA ARG A 116 -3.45 -8.94 -3.42
C ARG A 116 -4.43 -8.35 -2.41
N VAL A 117 -4.15 -7.13 -1.94
CA VAL A 117 -4.89 -6.49 -0.86
C VAL A 117 -5.75 -5.33 -1.37
N TYR A 118 -7.03 -5.34 -1.01
CA TYR A 118 -7.98 -4.27 -1.32
C TYR A 118 -8.00 -3.19 -0.22
N TYR A 119 -7.80 -1.93 -0.60
CA TYR A 119 -8.01 -0.77 0.26
C TYR A 119 -9.00 0.20 -0.37
N THR A 120 -9.82 0.85 0.46
CA THR A 120 -10.54 2.08 0.07
C THR A 120 -9.55 3.25 0.00
N ALA A 121 -9.92 4.34 -0.69
CA ALA A 121 -9.08 5.52 -0.78
C ALA A 121 -8.74 6.10 0.62
N GLU A 122 -9.73 6.13 1.51
CA GLU A 122 -9.55 6.58 2.90
C GLU A 122 -8.70 5.60 3.71
N GLY A 123 -8.93 4.29 3.55
CA GLY A 123 -8.18 3.26 4.26
C GLY A 123 -6.71 3.23 3.86
N LEU A 124 -6.41 3.35 2.57
CA LEU A 124 -5.03 3.47 2.09
C LEU A 124 -4.37 4.75 2.63
N GLY A 125 -5.09 5.87 2.60
CA GLY A 125 -4.61 7.12 3.18
C GLY A 125 -4.35 7.02 4.69
N ALA A 126 -5.13 6.24 5.43
CA ALA A 126 -4.94 5.99 6.85
C ALA A 126 -3.71 5.12 7.16
N VAL A 127 -3.47 4.10 6.34
CA VAL A 127 -2.28 3.24 6.46
C VAL A 127 -0.99 4.02 6.16
N MET A 128 -1.00 4.81 5.09
CA MET A 128 0.18 5.57 4.63
C MET A 128 0.47 6.77 5.54
N HIS A 129 -0.56 7.51 5.93
CA HIS A 129 -0.42 8.76 6.68
C HIS A 129 -1.32 8.75 7.92
N PRO A 130 -1.04 7.91 8.92
CA PRO A 130 -1.82 7.86 10.17
C PRO A 130 -1.77 9.20 10.92
N GLU A 131 -0.67 9.94 10.77
CA GLU A 131 -0.45 11.25 11.40
C GLU A 131 -1.54 12.28 11.08
N LYS A 132 -2.14 12.21 9.88
CA LYS A 132 -3.22 13.10 9.46
C LYS A 132 -4.47 12.94 10.32
N TYR A 133 -4.71 11.73 10.81
CA TYR A 133 -5.86 11.40 11.65
C TYR A 133 -5.56 11.72 13.11
N THR A 134 -4.37 11.34 13.60
CA THR A 134 -3.93 11.63 14.97
C THR A 134 -3.86 13.13 15.26
N SER A 135 -3.23 13.92 14.37
CA SER A 135 -3.06 15.37 14.54
C SER A 135 -4.39 16.12 14.56
N ARG A 136 -5.35 15.70 13.74
CA ARG A 136 -6.69 16.30 13.67
C ARG A 136 -7.68 15.71 14.66
N ARG A 137 -7.26 14.73 15.49
CA ARG A 137 -8.11 13.94 16.39
C ARG A 137 -9.33 13.33 15.67
N LEU A 138 -9.15 12.95 14.40
CA LEU A 138 -10.17 12.23 13.64
C LEU A 138 -10.08 10.74 13.97
N PRO A 139 -11.22 10.03 14.06
CA PRO A 139 -11.20 8.58 14.13
C PRO A 139 -10.58 8.00 12.84
N LEU A 140 -9.85 6.89 12.98
CA LEU A 140 -9.41 6.15 11.80
C LEU A 140 -10.62 5.53 11.09
N PRO A 141 -10.61 5.48 9.75
CA PRO A 141 -11.64 4.78 9.00
C PRO A 141 -11.60 3.29 9.32
N LEU A 142 -12.77 2.66 9.32
CA LEU A 142 -12.89 1.22 9.41
C LEU A 142 -12.34 0.56 8.13
N PRO A 143 -11.81 -0.67 8.21
CA PRO A 143 -11.45 -1.42 7.00
C PRO A 143 -12.70 -1.63 6.13
N ALA A 144 -12.48 -1.84 4.83
CA ALA A 144 -13.58 -2.02 3.89
C ALA A 144 -14.46 -3.22 4.32
N PRO A 145 -15.78 -3.07 4.47
CA PRO A 145 -16.63 -4.18 4.93
C PRO A 145 -16.74 -5.28 3.88
N ARG A 146 -16.65 -4.90 2.60
CA ARG A 146 -16.66 -5.77 1.45
C ARG A 146 -15.83 -5.14 0.34
N TRP A 147 -15.57 -5.95 -0.66
CA TRP A 147 -14.89 -5.59 -1.88
C TRP A 147 -15.91 -4.89 -2.76
N HIS A 148 -15.49 -3.86 -3.49
CA HIS A 148 -16.41 -3.13 -4.36
C HIS A 148 -16.93 -4.10 -5.45
N PRO A 149 -18.24 -4.13 -5.78
CA PRO A 149 -18.83 -5.12 -6.69
C PRO A 149 -18.11 -5.24 -8.05
N ARG A 150 -17.61 -4.10 -8.58
CA ARG A 150 -16.81 -4.06 -9.82
C ARG A 150 -15.52 -4.90 -9.77
N TYR A 151 -14.95 -5.10 -8.59
CA TYR A 151 -13.66 -5.76 -8.39
C TYR A 151 -13.78 -7.09 -7.65
N ASP A 152 -14.95 -7.72 -7.71
CA ASP A 152 -15.15 -9.06 -7.19
C ASP A 152 -14.12 -10.03 -7.80
N LYS A 153 -13.58 -10.93 -6.99
CA LYS A 153 -12.53 -11.94 -7.33
C LYS A 153 -11.16 -11.39 -7.75
N LYS A 154 -10.94 -10.08 -7.76
CA LYS A 154 -9.62 -9.49 -8.09
C LYS A 154 -8.63 -9.45 -6.94
N PHE A 155 -9.13 -9.42 -5.71
CA PHE A 155 -8.32 -9.31 -4.51
C PHE A 155 -8.44 -10.58 -3.67
N ASP A 156 -7.38 -10.88 -2.94
CA ASP A 156 -7.29 -12.07 -2.10
C ASP A 156 -7.64 -11.74 -0.63
N ALA A 157 -7.34 -10.52 -0.18
CA ALA A 157 -7.60 -10.07 1.19
C ALA A 157 -8.09 -8.61 1.24
N ILE A 158 -8.82 -8.28 2.30
CA ILE A 158 -9.17 -6.90 2.65
C ILE A 158 -8.04 -6.33 3.51
N GLY A 159 -7.59 -5.13 3.15
CA GLY A 159 -6.54 -4.43 3.85
C GLY A 159 -6.95 -4.03 5.25
N GLN A 160 -6.18 -4.48 6.22
CA GLN A 160 -6.34 -4.05 7.61
C GLN A 160 -5.71 -2.68 7.79
N ILE A 161 -6.41 -1.83 8.53
CA ILE A 161 -5.92 -0.53 8.97
C ILE A 161 -5.52 -0.72 10.42
N PRO A 162 -4.27 -0.42 10.82
CA PRO A 162 -3.89 -0.53 12.22
C PRO A 162 -4.80 0.42 13.02
N PRO A 163 -5.59 -0.06 13.99
CA PRO A 163 -6.39 0.83 14.82
C PRO A 163 -5.44 1.77 15.59
N ALA A 164 -5.85 3.02 15.80
CA ALA A 164 -5.10 4.03 16.57
C ALA A 164 -4.82 3.55 18.01
N VAL A 165 -5.53 2.51 18.43
CA VAL A 165 -5.21 1.68 19.57
C VAL A 165 -5.25 0.25 19.06
N GLN A 166 -4.09 -0.35 18.77
CA GLN A 166 -4.02 -1.78 18.99
C GLN A 166 -4.24 -1.94 20.50
N THR A 167 -5.47 -2.22 20.90
CA THR A 167 -5.62 -3.23 21.94
C THR A 167 -4.90 -4.42 21.34
N VAL A 168 -3.62 -4.58 21.70
CA VAL A 168 -3.06 -5.91 21.90
C VAL A 168 -4.22 -6.65 22.51
N ALA A 169 -4.75 -7.64 21.79
CA ALA A 169 -5.62 -8.61 22.40
C ALA A 169 -4.78 -9.17 23.55
N ALA A 170 -4.94 -8.55 24.72
CA ALA A 170 -4.46 -9.05 25.97
C ALA A 170 -5.13 -10.41 26.03
N ALA A 171 -4.35 -11.44 25.78
CA ALA A 171 -4.68 -12.75 26.29
C ALA A 171 -5.08 -12.52 27.75
N PRO A 172 -6.31 -12.87 28.17
CA PRO A 172 -6.67 -12.75 29.57
C PRO A 172 -5.75 -13.70 30.35
N GLY A 173 -4.81 -13.11 31.09
CA GLY A 173 -3.90 -13.80 31.99
C GLY A 173 -2.54 -14.10 31.36
N THR A 174 -1.56 -13.25 31.63
CA THR A 174 -0.49 -13.51 32.62
C THR A 174 0.64 -12.49 32.43
N LEU A 175 0.77 -11.56 33.37
CA LEU A 175 2.00 -10.87 33.74
C LEU A 175 1.88 -10.54 35.24
N PRO A 176 2.97 -10.34 36.01
CA PRO A 176 4.09 -11.24 36.28
C PRO A 176 4.35 -11.32 37.80
N GLU A 177 4.37 -12.50 38.43
CA GLU A 177 4.77 -12.60 39.84
C GLU A 177 6.24 -13.01 39.94
N ALA A 178 7.11 -12.00 39.96
CA ALA A 178 8.42 -12.16 40.54
C ALA A 178 8.32 -11.91 42.06
N ALA A 179 8.98 -12.81 42.81
CA ALA A 179 9.41 -12.68 44.21
C ALA A 179 8.51 -13.25 45.32
N ALA A 180 9.04 -14.33 45.90
CA ALA A 180 9.19 -14.53 47.34
C ALA A 180 7.97 -14.93 48.18
N ALA A 181 7.84 -16.25 48.40
CA ALA A 181 7.58 -16.78 49.74
C ALA A 181 8.04 -18.24 49.84
N ALA A 182 9.18 -18.44 50.48
CA ALA A 182 9.55 -19.71 51.10
C ALA A 182 8.52 -20.03 52.19
N GLN A 183 7.85 -21.18 52.08
CA GLN A 183 7.16 -21.79 53.21
C GLN A 183 7.47 -23.29 53.25
N ALA A 184 8.38 -23.58 54.18
CA ALA A 184 8.68 -24.83 54.84
C ALA A 184 7.63 -25.95 54.70
N SER A 185 7.99 -27.01 53.99
CA SER A 185 7.44 -28.35 54.18
C SER A 185 7.99 -28.97 55.47
N GLY A 186 7.51 -28.49 56.62
CA GLY A 186 7.67 -29.14 57.92
C GLY A 186 6.43 -29.96 58.25
N ARG A 187 6.37 -31.23 57.81
CA ARG A 187 5.34 -32.17 58.28
C ARG A 187 5.81 -33.62 58.23
N VAL A 188 6.45 -34.08 59.30
CA VAL A 188 6.34 -35.46 59.80
C VAL A 188 6.34 -35.40 61.33
N ALA A 189 5.16 -35.38 61.92
CA ALA A 189 4.96 -35.93 63.25
C ALA A 189 4.83 -37.44 63.06
N SER A 190 5.80 -38.20 63.54
CA SER A 190 5.66 -39.65 63.76
C SER A 190 5.79 -39.90 65.25
N ALA A 191 4.66 -40.22 65.86
CA ALA A 191 4.59 -40.84 67.17
C ALA A 191 4.90 -42.33 66.97
N SER A 192 5.84 -42.85 67.76
CA SER A 192 5.93 -44.27 68.10
C SER A 192 6.09 -44.38 69.61
N ALA A 193 5.06 -44.97 70.22
CA ALA A 193 5.23 -46.05 71.18
C ALA A 193 5.28 -47.36 70.37
#